data_AF-A0A2C9T5V5-F1
#
_entry.id   AF-A0A2C9T5V5-F1
#
_cell.length_a   1.000
_cell.length_b   1.000
_cell.length_c   1.000
_cell.angle_alpha   90.00
_cell.angle_beta   90.00
_cell.angle_gamma   90.00
#
_symmetry.space_group_name_H-M   'P 1'
#
loop_
_entity.id
_entity.type
_entity.pdbx_description
1 polymer ?
#
loop_
_entity_poly.entity_id
_entity_poly.type
_entity_poly.pdbx_seq_one_letter_code
_entity_poly.pdbx_strand_id
1 'polypeptide(L)'
;METKTRRRPVEMIEHRTANSAECEQRVRKAVTKLTKTGAPFTVANVCDLAGVGKTFIYDKRRPHLTQAVLAARDASQGTAIQHAEQEIDKASASWRERALDAEALAKALRTTVKQREARINDLSGQLYDPDGNHLAEENTRLRELVSTLNHNLQRAHSENNTLRRSLDAARANVKRERDRNVTQLFGNDPRST
;
A
#
# COMPACT_ATOMS: atom_id res chain seq x y z
N MET A 1 -44.16 97.52 4.24
CA MET A 1 -43.31 96.99 5.31
C MET A 1 -43.60 95.51 5.44
N GLU A 2 -42.70 94.64 4.99
CA GLU A 2 -42.92 93.20 4.99
C GLU A 2 -41.75 92.52 5.69
N THR A 3 -42.04 91.89 6.83
CA THR A 3 -41.08 91.42 7.81
C THR A 3 -40.56 90.04 7.41
N LYS A 4 -39.28 90.01 7.03
CA LYS A 4 -38.53 88.81 6.66
C LYS A 4 -38.42 87.86 7.85
N THR A 5 -39.20 86.78 7.85
CA THR A 5 -39.24 85.76 8.90
C THR A 5 -37.95 84.91 8.89
N ARG A 6 -37.01 85.20 9.79
CA ARG A 6 -35.82 84.38 10.06
C ARG A 6 -36.15 83.33 11.15
N ARG A 7 -36.66 82.15 10.76
CA ARG A 7 -36.91 81.00 11.68
C ARG A 7 -36.41 79.63 11.16
N ARG A 8 -35.55 79.60 10.14
CA ARG A 8 -35.04 78.36 9.49
C ARG A 8 -33.75 77.69 10.03
N PRO A 9 -32.96 78.22 11.01
CA PRO A 9 -31.71 77.56 11.42
C PRO A 9 -31.86 76.38 12.40
N VAL A 10 -32.81 76.45 13.34
CA VAL A 10 -32.87 75.50 14.48
C VAL A 10 -33.46 74.15 14.07
N GLU A 11 -34.59 74.16 13.36
CA GLU A 11 -35.26 72.95 12.83
C GLU A 11 -34.33 72.13 11.91
N MET A 12 -33.49 72.82 11.13
CA MET A 12 -32.47 72.21 10.26
C MET A 12 -31.33 71.53 11.03
N ILE A 13 -30.96 72.05 12.20
CA ILE A 13 -29.93 71.45 13.08
C ILE A 13 -30.52 70.24 13.79
N GLU A 14 -31.73 70.34 14.31
CA GLU A 14 -32.44 69.24 14.97
C GLU A 14 -32.63 68.06 14.01
N HIS A 15 -33.07 68.30 12.78
CA HIS A 15 -33.21 67.27 11.75
C HIS A 15 -31.88 66.58 11.41
N ARG A 16 -30.76 67.32 11.41
CA ARG A 16 -29.41 66.76 11.21
C ARG A 16 -28.96 65.90 12.39
N THR A 17 -29.29 66.30 13.62
CA THR A 17 -28.96 65.51 14.82
C THR A 17 -29.78 64.22 14.91
N ALA A 18 -31.06 64.25 14.54
CA ALA A 18 -31.93 63.08 14.53
C ALA A 18 -31.47 62.04 13.48
N ASN A 19 -31.21 62.48 12.24
CA ASN A 19 -30.70 61.61 11.17
C ASN A 19 -29.35 60.97 11.54
N SER A 20 -28.50 61.75 12.23
CA SER A 20 -27.23 61.28 12.75
C SER A 20 -27.40 60.15 13.78
N ALA A 21 -28.32 60.32 14.74
CA ALA A 21 -28.60 59.33 15.77
C ALA A 21 -29.20 58.04 15.17
N GLU A 22 -30.07 58.17 14.18
CA GLU A 22 -30.62 57.03 13.44
C GLU A 22 -29.54 56.25 12.69
N CYS A 23 -28.65 56.94 11.98
CA CYS A 23 -27.50 56.31 11.31
C CYS A 23 -26.58 55.58 12.31
N GLU A 24 -26.33 56.16 13.50
CA GLU A 24 -25.55 55.51 14.55
C GLU A 24 -26.22 54.22 15.04
N GLN A 25 -27.54 54.25 15.22
CA GLN A 25 -28.31 53.07 15.63
C GLN A 25 -28.29 51.97 14.55
N ARG A 26 -28.33 52.33 13.26
CA ARG A 26 -28.18 51.37 12.16
C ARG A 26 -26.81 50.71 12.16
N VAL A 27 -25.74 51.46 12.41
CA VAL A 27 -24.38 50.89 12.53
C VAL A 27 -24.29 49.92 13.71
N ARG A 28 -24.80 50.27 14.89
CA ARG A 28 -24.82 49.35 16.04
C ARG A 28 -25.58 48.05 15.76
N LYS A 29 -26.74 48.15 15.10
CA LYS A 29 -27.52 46.97 14.67
C LYS A 29 -26.74 46.12 13.66
N ALA A 30 -26.09 46.76 12.68
CA ALA A 30 -25.27 46.08 11.68
C ALA A 30 -24.10 45.31 12.31
N VAL A 31 -23.34 45.96 13.20
CA VAL A 31 -22.26 45.31 13.96
C VAL A 31 -22.79 44.12 14.75
N THR A 32 -23.90 44.28 15.49
CA THR A 32 -24.50 43.20 16.28
C THR A 32 -24.93 42.01 15.41
N LYS A 33 -25.45 42.28 14.20
CA LYS A 33 -25.86 41.24 13.26
C LYS A 33 -24.64 40.49 12.71
N LEU A 34 -23.58 41.22 12.35
CA LEU A 34 -22.35 40.65 11.81
C LEU A 34 -21.55 39.87 12.87
N THR A 35 -21.54 40.32 14.12
CA THR A 35 -20.94 39.54 15.21
C THR A 35 -21.72 38.26 15.49
N LYS A 36 -23.06 38.31 15.44
CA LYS A 36 -23.92 37.12 15.60
C LYS A 36 -23.73 36.09 14.50
N THR A 37 -23.40 36.50 13.27
CA THR A 37 -23.12 35.55 12.18
C THR A 37 -21.84 34.76 12.41
N GLY A 38 -20.93 35.21 13.28
CA GLY A 38 -19.68 34.51 13.59
C GLY A 38 -18.65 34.51 12.46
N ALA A 39 -19.02 34.95 11.25
CA ALA A 39 -18.13 35.08 10.11
C ALA A 39 -17.25 36.34 10.23
N PRO A 40 -15.98 36.27 9.82
CA PRO A 40 -15.10 37.44 9.78
C PRO A 40 -15.67 38.49 8.81
N PHE A 41 -15.78 39.73 9.28
CA PHE A 41 -16.33 40.83 8.48
C PHE A 41 -15.39 42.04 8.45
N THR A 42 -15.62 42.94 7.50
CA THR A 42 -14.86 44.20 7.37
C THR A 42 -15.72 45.42 7.66
N VAL A 43 -15.08 46.59 7.78
CA VAL A 43 -15.79 47.87 7.92
C VAL A 43 -16.68 48.17 6.72
N ALA A 44 -16.33 47.68 5.51
CA ALA A 44 -17.18 47.82 4.34
C ALA A 44 -18.50 47.06 4.50
N ASN A 45 -18.45 45.82 5.01
CA ASN A 45 -19.66 45.03 5.29
C ASN A 45 -20.58 45.74 6.30
N VAL A 46 -20.01 46.44 7.28
CA VAL A 46 -20.77 47.25 8.24
C VAL A 46 -21.43 48.44 7.54
N CYS A 47 -20.70 49.14 6.66
CA CYS A 47 -21.22 50.24 5.85
C CYS A 47 -22.38 49.79 4.94
N ASP A 48 -22.21 48.68 4.25
CA ASP A 48 -23.21 48.13 3.32
C ASP A 48 -24.48 47.72 4.06
N LEU A 49 -24.34 47.06 5.22
CA LEU A 49 -25.47 46.60 6.03
C LEU A 49 -26.17 47.75 6.77
N ALA A 50 -25.44 48.79 7.19
CA ALA A 50 -26.00 49.94 7.87
C ALA A 50 -26.51 51.02 6.90
N GLY A 51 -26.12 50.98 5.62
CA GLY A 51 -26.43 52.01 4.63
C GLY A 51 -25.78 53.35 4.94
N VAL A 52 -24.51 53.35 5.38
CA VAL A 52 -23.73 54.55 5.70
C VAL A 52 -22.36 54.51 5.03
N GLY A 53 -21.80 55.68 4.71
CA GLY A 53 -20.44 55.77 4.16
C GLY A 53 -19.34 55.52 5.21
N LYS A 54 -18.14 55.13 4.76
CA LYS A 54 -16.97 54.94 5.64
C LYS A 54 -16.62 56.19 6.45
N THR A 55 -16.80 57.37 5.87
CA THR A 55 -16.57 58.67 6.54
C THR A 55 -17.45 58.88 7.76
N PHE A 56 -18.66 58.31 7.78
CA PHE A 56 -19.55 58.38 8.93
C PHE A 56 -19.03 57.55 10.11
N ILE A 57 -18.43 56.40 9.82
CA ILE A 57 -17.83 55.53 10.84
C ILE A 57 -16.56 56.18 11.40
N TYR A 58 -15.71 56.76 10.56
CA TYR A 58 -14.45 57.38 10.97
C TYR A 58 -14.56 58.85 11.41
N ASP A 59 -15.77 59.36 11.65
CA ASP A 59 -15.96 60.74 12.09
C ASP A 59 -15.34 60.94 13.48
N LYS A 60 -14.43 61.92 13.60
CA LYS A 60 -13.76 62.29 14.85
C LYS A 60 -14.73 62.75 15.94
N ARG A 61 -15.95 63.15 15.55
CA ARG A 61 -17.03 63.52 16.47
C ARG A 61 -17.64 62.31 17.21
N ARG A 62 -17.36 61.07 16.76
CA ARG A 62 -17.90 59.83 17.35
C ARG A 62 -16.82 58.75 17.50
N PRO A 63 -15.77 59.01 18.30
CA PRO A 63 -14.66 58.06 18.47
C PRO A 63 -15.14 56.70 19.00
N HIS A 64 -16.19 56.69 19.83
CA HIS A 64 -16.80 55.48 20.39
C HIS A 64 -17.40 54.56 19.32
N LEU A 65 -17.97 55.12 18.26
CA LEU A 65 -18.57 54.34 17.17
C LEU A 65 -17.47 53.67 16.34
N THR A 66 -16.42 54.42 15.99
CA THR A 66 -15.23 53.90 15.32
C THR A 66 -14.62 52.75 16.11
N GLN A 67 -14.41 52.97 17.41
CA GLN A 67 -13.80 51.99 18.30
C GLN A 67 -14.65 50.71 18.39
N ALA A 68 -15.97 50.84 18.52
CA ALA A 68 -16.86 49.68 18.58
C ALA A 68 -16.83 48.85 17.27
N VAL A 69 -16.83 49.52 16.12
CA VAL A 69 -16.76 48.84 14.81
C VAL A 69 -15.42 48.14 14.62
N LEU A 70 -14.31 48.80 14.94
CA LEU A 70 -12.97 48.22 14.81
C LEU A 70 -12.74 47.08 15.80
N ALA A 71 -13.13 47.23 17.06
CA ALA A 71 -13.01 46.17 18.06
C ALA A 71 -13.84 44.93 17.66
N ALA A 72 -15.05 45.12 17.16
CA ALA A 72 -15.89 44.02 16.70
C ALA A 72 -15.31 43.33 15.44
N ARG A 73 -14.75 44.12 14.51
CA ARG A 73 -14.00 43.59 13.35
C ARG A 73 -12.84 42.74 13.82
N ASP A 74 -11.98 43.29 14.68
CA ASP A 74 -10.76 42.65 15.15
C ASP A 74 -11.07 41.36 15.90
N ALA A 75 -12.11 41.36 16.74
CA ALA A 75 -12.59 40.14 17.40
C ALA A 75 -13.06 39.08 16.39
N SER A 76 -13.80 39.48 15.34
CA SER A 76 -14.26 38.53 14.30
C SER A 76 -13.12 37.95 13.46
N GLN A 77 -12.08 38.75 13.18
CA GLN A 77 -10.91 38.30 12.43
C GLN A 77 -10.01 37.42 13.30
N GLY A 78 -9.80 37.80 14.57
CA GLY A 78 -9.00 37.04 15.52
C GLY A 78 -9.57 35.65 15.79
N THR A 79 -10.88 35.53 15.96
CA THR A 79 -11.57 34.24 16.13
C THR A 79 -11.45 33.35 14.88
N ALA A 80 -11.58 33.93 13.68
CA ALA A 80 -11.40 33.18 12.43
C ALA A 80 -9.96 32.65 12.25
N ILE A 81 -8.95 33.46 12.60
CA ILE A 81 -7.54 33.06 12.55
C ILE A 81 -7.28 31.92 13.54
N GLN A 82 -7.73 32.06 14.79
CA GLN A 82 -7.56 31.01 15.81
C GLN A 82 -8.21 29.68 15.40
N HIS A 83 -9.40 29.73 14.81
CA HIS A 83 -10.03 28.52 14.30
C HIS A 83 -9.24 27.90 13.14
N ALA A 84 -8.73 28.71 12.20
CA ALA A 84 -7.90 28.21 11.12
C ALA A 84 -6.59 27.57 11.63
N GLU A 85 -5.92 28.19 12.60
CA GLU A 85 -4.73 27.64 13.24
C GLU A 85 -5.02 26.30 13.93
N GLN A 86 -6.12 26.22 14.70
CA GLN A 86 -6.52 24.97 15.35
C GLN A 86 -6.81 23.84 14.36
N GLU A 87 -7.46 24.14 13.23
CA GLU A 87 -7.73 23.13 12.20
C GLU A 87 -6.43 22.68 11.52
N ILE A 88 -5.49 23.60 11.26
CA ILE A 88 -4.16 23.26 10.73
C ILE A 88 -3.39 22.39 11.73
N ASP A 89 -3.43 22.70 13.02
CA ASP A 89 -2.75 21.93 14.06
C ASP A 89 -3.33 20.52 14.18
N LYS A 90 -4.66 20.38 14.19
CA LYS A 90 -5.33 19.07 14.18
C LYS A 90 -4.97 18.25 12.95
N ALA A 91 -5.00 18.87 11.76
CA ALA A 91 -4.63 18.20 10.52
C ALA A 91 -3.15 17.75 10.55
N SER A 92 -2.27 18.62 11.05
CA SER A 92 -0.83 18.34 11.18
C SER A 92 -0.54 17.22 12.18
N ALA A 93 -1.27 17.16 13.29
CA ALA A 93 -1.20 16.08 14.26
C ALA A 93 -1.63 14.75 13.63
N SER A 94 -2.77 14.74 12.93
CA SER A 94 -3.27 13.57 12.20
C SER A 94 -2.28 13.07 11.14
N TRP A 95 -1.62 13.97 10.41
CA TRP A 95 -0.62 13.57 9.41
C TRP A 95 0.63 12.99 10.04
N ARG A 96 1.09 13.55 11.17
CA ARG A 96 2.24 13.03 11.90
C ARG A 96 1.97 11.64 12.45
N GLU A 97 0.79 11.40 13.02
CA GLU A 97 0.38 10.07 13.50
C GLU A 97 0.36 9.06 12.36
N ARG A 98 -0.31 9.38 11.24
CA ARG A 98 -0.33 8.50 10.05
C ARG A 98 1.06 8.20 9.49
N ALA A 99 1.97 9.17 9.53
CA ALA A 99 3.35 8.98 9.09
C ALA A 99 4.12 8.01 10.00
N LEU A 100 3.95 8.13 11.33
CA LEU A 100 4.55 7.21 12.30
C LEU A 100 4.00 5.79 12.16
N ASP A 101 2.68 5.65 11.99
CA ASP A 101 2.05 4.34 11.76
C ASP A 101 2.53 3.69 10.47
N ALA A 102 2.63 4.46 9.39
CA ALA A 102 3.17 3.98 8.12
C ALA A 102 4.64 3.55 8.24
N GLU A 103 5.45 4.29 9.00
CA GLU A 103 6.84 3.93 9.27
C GLU A 103 6.95 2.62 10.07
N ALA A 104 6.14 2.48 11.12
CA ALA A 104 6.08 1.28 11.95
C ALA A 104 5.67 0.05 11.12
N LEU A 105 4.64 0.19 10.28
CA LEU A 105 4.19 -0.85 9.37
C LEU A 105 5.29 -1.21 8.37
N ALA A 106 5.94 -0.22 7.75
CA ALA A 106 7.01 -0.46 6.79
C ALA A 106 8.19 -1.22 7.43
N LYS A 107 8.56 -0.90 8.67
CA LYS A 107 9.58 -1.63 9.44
C LYS A 107 9.14 -3.08 9.69
N ALA A 108 7.91 -3.30 10.13
CA ALA A 108 7.38 -4.64 10.38
C ALA A 108 7.28 -5.51 9.10
N LEU A 109 6.93 -4.91 7.97
CA LEU A 109 6.94 -5.62 6.69
C LEU A 109 8.36 -5.97 6.25
N ARG A 110 9.32 -5.05 6.40
CA ARG A 110 10.73 -5.33 6.07
C ARG A 110 11.31 -6.47 6.90
N THR A 111 11.01 -6.53 8.20
CA THR A 111 11.46 -7.64 9.04
C THR A 111 10.83 -8.96 8.60
N THR A 112 9.53 -8.96 8.28
CA THR A 112 8.81 -10.14 7.77
C THR A 112 9.38 -10.62 6.44
N VAL A 113 9.66 -9.72 5.49
CA VAL A 113 10.29 -10.05 4.20
C VAL A 113 11.65 -10.70 4.44
N LYS A 114 12.50 -10.10 5.27
CA LYS A 114 13.82 -10.64 5.60
C LYS A 114 13.75 -12.05 6.21
N GLN A 115 12.80 -12.28 7.12
CA GLN A 115 12.57 -13.60 7.71
C GLN A 115 12.12 -14.63 6.66
N ARG A 116 11.24 -14.23 5.74
CA ARG A 116 10.79 -15.10 4.64
C ARG A 116 11.92 -15.41 3.66
N GLU A 117 12.72 -14.43 3.28
CA GLU A 117 13.89 -14.61 2.40
C GLU A 117 14.91 -15.55 3.03
N ALA A 118 15.21 -15.38 4.33
CA ALA A 118 16.08 -16.32 5.05
C ALA A 118 15.50 -17.74 5.02
N ARG A 119 14.20 -17.89 5.27
CA ARG A 119 13.55 -19.20 5.22
C ARG A 119 13.55 -19.82 3.83
N ILE A 120 13.34 -19.01 2.78
CA ILE A 120 13.41 -19.47 1.39
C ILE A 120 14.84 -19.93 1.08
N ASN A 121 15.87 -19.18 1.49
CA ASN A 121 17.25 -19.58 1.28
C ASN A 121 17.60 -20.88 2.00
N ASP A 122 17.15 -21.06 3.25
CA ASP A 122 17.35 -22.29 4.00
C ASP A 122 16.68 -23.49 3.30
N LEU A 123 15.45 -23.32 2.83
CA LEU A 123 14.71 -24.36 2.12
C LEU A 123 15.31 -24.66 0.76
N SER A 124 15.73 -23.64 0.02
CA SER A 124 16.44 -23.80 -1.25
C SER A 124 17.76 -24.54 -1.04
N GLY A 125 18.52 -24.24 0.01
CA GLY A 125 19.75 -24.96 0.36
C GLY A 125 19.52 -26.46 0.63
N GLN A 126 18.36 -26.83 1.20
CA GLN A 126 18.00 -28.24 1.41
C GLN A 126 17.72 -29.03 0.12
N LEU A 127 17.56 -28.35 -1.02
CA LEU A 127 17.37 -29.00 -2.31
C LEU A 127 18.70 -29.41 -2.97
N TYR A 128 19.83 -28.98 -2.41
CA TYR A 128 21.16 -29.28 -2.93
C TYR A 128 21.92 -30.25 -2.01
N ASP A 129 22.78 -31.07 -2.60
CA ASP A 129 23.75 -31.88 -1.85
C ASP A 129 24.96 -31.01 -1.39
N PRO A 130 25.86 -31.56 -0.55
CA PRO A 130 27.06 -30.83 -0.12
C PRO A 130 28.01 -30.41 -1.25
N ASP A 131 27.92 -31.06 -2.41
CA ASP A 131 28.73 -30.78 -3.60
C ASP A 131 28.08 -29.73 -4.52
N GLY A 132 26.88 -29.26 -4.16
CA GLY A 132 26.13 -28.23 -4.88
C GLY A 132 25.27 -28.75 -6.02
N ASN A 133 25.06 -30.06 -6.15
CA ASN A 133 24.17 -30.64 -7.15
C ASN A 133 22.73 -30.64 -6.65
N HIS A 134 21.79 -30.40 -7.56
CA HIS A 134 20.37 -30.42 -7.22
C HIS A 134 19.89 -31.86 -7.00
N LEU A 135 19.39 -32.17 -5.81
CA LEU A 135 19.06 -33.52 -5.36
C LEU A 135 18.04 -34.23 -6.27
N ALA A 136 17.08 -33.49 -6.85
CA ALA A 136 16.07 -34.10 -7.73
C ALA A 136 16.66 -34.54 -9.08
N GLU A 137 17.64 -33.81 -9.60
CA GLU A 137 18.31 -34.15 -10.87
C GLU A 137 19.19 -35.37 -10.66
N GLU A 138 19.96 -35.39 -9.58
CA GLU A 138 20.82 -36.54 -9.25
C GLU A 138 19.98 -37.79 -8.96
N ASN A 139 18.83 -37.68 -8.30
CA ASN A 139 17.92 -38.80 -8.10
C ASN A 139 17.37 -39.33 -9.44
N THR A 140 17.06 -38.44 -10.38
CA THR A 140 16.60 -38.81 -11.73
C THR A 140 17.70 -39.55 -12.48
N ARG A 141 18.92 -39.01 -12.48
CA ARG A 141 20.11 -39.63 -13.08
C ARG A 141 20.41 -41.00 -12.50
N LEU A 142 20.37 -41.14 -11.17
CA LEU A 142 20.60 -42.41 -10.48
C LEU A 142 19.53 -43.45 -10.87
N ARG A 143 18.27 -43.06 -11.01
CA ARG A 143 17.19 -43.96 -11.45
C ARG A 143 17.41 -44.45 -12.88
N GLU A 144 17.81 -43.56 -13.79
CA GLU A 144 18.13 -43.92 -15.18
C GLU A 144 19.32 -44.89 -15.25
N LEU A 145 20.36 -44.62 -14.44
CA LEU A 145 21.52 -45.50 -14.35
C LEU A 145 21.13 -46.89 -13.82
N VAL A 146 20.35 -46.96 -12.73
CA VAL A 146 19.86 -48.22 -12.17
C VAL A 146 19.01 -48.99 -13.18
N SER A 147 18.12 -48.30 -13.91
CA SER A 147 17.32 -48.91 -14.98
C SER A 147 18.21 -49.52 -16.07
N THR A 148 19.20 -48.78 -16.53
CA THR A 148 20.16 -49.22 -17.56
C THR A 148 20.97 -50.43 -17.07
N LEU A 149 21.47 -50.38 -15.84
CA LEU A 149 22.24 -51.47 -15.25
C LEU A 149 21.39 -52.73 -15.07
N ASN A 150 20.13 -52.60 -14.63
CA ASN A 150 19.22 -53.73 -14.53
C ASN A 150 18.93 -54.36 -15.89
N HIS A 151 18.72 -53.55 -16.93
CA HIS A 151 18.53 -54.04 -18.30
C HIS A 151 19.76 -54.80 -18.81
N ASN A 152 20.95 -54.25 -18.58
CA ASN A 152 22.21 -54.90 -18.95
C ASN A 152 22.43 -56.21 -18.19
N LEU A 153 22.09 -56.25 -16.89
CA LEU A 153 22.18 -57.45 -16.06
C LEU A 153 21.21 -58.53 -16.57
N GLN A 154 19.97 -58.17 -16.89
CA GLN A 154 18.99 -59.10 -17.46
C GLN A 154 19.44 -59.65 -18.81
N ARG A 155 20.02 -58.81 -19.68
CA ARG A 155 20.62 -59.24 -20.95
C ARG A 155 21.77 -60.21 -20.72
N ALA A 156 22.71 -59.89 -19.83
CA ALA A 156 23.83 -60.76 -19.52
C ALA A 156 23.37 -62.14 -18.97
N HIS A 157 22.33 -62.16 -18.13
CA HIS A 157 21.73 -63.42 -17.66
C HIS A 157 21.08 -64.23 -18.77
N SER A 158 20.35 -63.60 -19.70
CA SER A 158 19.73 -64.31 -20.82
C SER A 158 20.77 -64.88 -21.78
N GLU A 159 21.84 -64.15 -22.05
CA GLU A 159 23.00 -64.61 -22.82
C GLU A 159 23.68 -65.79 -22.13
N ASN A 160 23.95 -65.69 -20.83
CA ASN A 160 24.57 -66.78 -20.07
C ASN A 160 23.73 -68.06 -20.10
N ASN A 161 22.41 -67.93 -19.93
CA ASN A 161 21.48 -69.05 -20.02
C ASN A 161 21.47 -69.69 -21.42
N THR A 162 21.55 -68.86 -22.47
CA THR A 162 21.62 -69.33 -23.86
C THR A 162 22.92 -70.11 -24.11
N LEU A 163 24.05 -69.59 -23.65
CA LEU A 163 25.35 -70.26 -23.74
C LEU A 163 25.38 -71.58 -22.96
N ARG A 164 24.80 -71.61 -21.76
CA ARG A 164 24.67 -72.85 -20.97
C ARG A 164 23.87 -73.92 -21.71
N ARG A 165 22.69 -73.57 -22.24
CA ARG A 165 21.88 -74.51 -23.05
C ARG A 165 22.63 -75.01 -24.27
N SER A 166 23.36 -74.13 -24.96
CA SER A 166 24.19 -74.49 -26.12
C SER A 166 25.31 -75.47 -25.73
N LEU A 167 25.99 -75.21 -24.61
CA LEU A 167 27.03 -76.09 -24.07
C LEU A 167 26.46 -77.46 -23.70
N ASP A 168 25.31 -77.50 -23.04
CA ASP A 168 24.64 -78.76 -22.66
C ASP A 168 24.21 -79.55 -23.90
N ALA A 169 23.68 -78.87 -24.93
CA ALA A 169 23.36 -79.49 -26.21
C ALA A 169 24.60 -80.05 -26.91
N ALA A 170 25.70 -79.30 -26.95
CA ALA A 170 26.96 -79.75 -27.54
C ALA A 170 27.52 -80.97 -26.79
N ARG A 171 27.50 -80.95 -25.45
CA ARG A 171 27.89 -82.09 -24.59
C ARG A 171 27.03 -83.31 -24.85
N ALA A 172 25.71 -83.14 -24.95
CA ALA A 172 24.78 -84.22 -25.25
C ALA A 172 25.03 -84.82 -26.64
N ASN A 173 25.31 -83.99 -27.66
CA ASN A 173 25.65 -84.45 -29.00
C ASN A 173 26.96 -85.25 -29.00
N VAL A 174 28.02 -84.75 -28.36
CA VAL A 174 29.30 -85.47 -28.23
C VAL A 174 29.09 -86.82 -27.55
N LYS A 175 28.28 -86.88 -26.49
CA LYS A 175 27.95 -88.14 -25.81
C LYS A 175 27.25 -89.12 -26.76
N ARG A 176 26.21 -88.67 -27.47
CA ARG A 176 25.48 -89.51 -28.45
C ARG A 176 26.38 -90.02 -29.57
N GLU A 177 27.26 -89.18 -30.12
CA GLU A 177 28.20 -89.60 -31.16
C GLU A 177 29.20 -90.63 -30.63
N ARG A 178 29.69 -90.48 -29.40
CA ARG A 178 30.54 -91.50 -28.76
C ARG A 178 29.78 -92.82 -28.60
N ASP A 179 28.54 -92.79 -28.10
CA ASP A 179 27.71 -93.99 -27.93
C ASP A 179 27.46 -94.69 -29.28
N ARG A 180 27.21 -93.93 -30.35
CA ARG A 180 27.10 -94.47 -31.73
C ARG A 180 28.40 -95.11 -32.20
N ASN A 181 29.53 -94.44 -32.03
CA ASN A 181 30.83 -94.96 -32.43
C ASN A 181 31.18 -96.25 -31.69
N VAL A 182 30.92 -96.32 -30.37
CA VAL A 182 31.08 -97.55 -29.58
C VAL A 182 30.17 -98.65 -30.13
N THR A 183 28.90 -98.36 -30.39
CA THR A 183 27.96 -99.34 -30.96
C THR A 183 28.41 -99.83 -32.34
N GLN A 184 28.96 -98.97 -33.20
CA GLN A 184 29.47 -99.38 -34.52
C GLN A 184 30.76 -100.21 -34.43
N LEU A 185 31.65 -99.88 -33.51
CA LEU A 185 32.92 -100.58 -33.31
C LEU A 185 32.74 -101.96 -32.65
N PHE A 186 31.79 -102.11 -31.73
CA PHE A 186 31.60 -103.33 -30.95
C PHE A 186 30.31 -104.10 -31.26
N GLY A 187 29.33 -103.49 -31.93
CA GLY A 187 28.07 -104.13 -32.33
C GLY A 187 28.11 -104.85 -33.68
N ASN A 188 29.14 -104.58 -34.50
CA ASN A 188 29.40 -105.26 -35.77
C ASN A 188 30.48 -106.35 -35.66
N ASP A 189 30.84 -106.80 -34.46
CA ASP A 189 31.81 -107.87 -34.27
C ASP A 189 31.15 -109.23 -34.59
N PRO A 190 31.51 -109.93 -35.68
CA PRO A 190 30.87 -111.19 -36.08
C PRO A 190 31.32 -112.40 -35.22
N ARG A 191 31.84 -112.17 -34.01
CA ARG A 191 32.35 -113.21 -33.10
C ARG A 191 31.60 -113.28 -31.77
N SER A 192 30.29 -113.07 -31.80
CA SER A 192 29.43 -113.29 -30.63
C SER A 192 28.18 -114.09 -31.02
N THR A 193 28.37 -115.41 -31.18
CA THR A 193 27.37 -116.44 -30.85
C THR A 193 28.05 -117.44 -29.94
#